data_AF-A0A5D2G6L9-F1
#
_entry.id   AF-A0A5D2G6L9-F1
#
_cell.length_a   1.000
_cell.length_b   1.000
_cell.length_c   1.000
_cell.angle_alpha   90.00
_cell.angle_beta   90.00
_cell.angle_gamma   90.00
#
_symmetry.space_group_name_H-M   'P 1'
#
loop_
_entity.id
_entity.type
_entity.pdbx_description
1 polymer ?
#
loop_
_entity_poly.entity_id
_entity_poly.type
_entity_poly.pdbx_seq_one_letter_code
_entity_poly.pdbx_strand_id
1 'polypeptide(L)'
;MSRAFLITWSRSKIINKDFGYVVDGDVFFAVDKFPNYGKLSGQKLENNRAGERVAVDSRKRNPSDFALWKAATPGEPSWDSPWGPGRPGWHIECSAMSAHYLSFKFDIHGGGLDLIFPHHENEIAQSCAACEESDVSYWLHNGHVTNNNEKMSKSLGNFFTIHQITERYHPLALRYFLINAHYRSLLNYSVVQLEGASDAIFYIYQSLKDCQDALLQLQEEIPNDGKPAQTTPDAKECISKLCNEFQVKMSDDLSTSLILTGAFLEALKLVNNLLTMLKKKQQKQQRLLVIQSLKEIGKEVTKVLDVLGLQPPCSYNEVLLQLKEKALTRAGLVEDDVIRLINERAEVRRNKDFLKSDQMRAHLQAKGIALMDVGTETIWRPCVPVQQESEVVPSEARRSLPSLKLHKYADLDSSSPKKHIEFGGIKAICRQF
;
A
#
# COMPACT_ATOMS: atom_id res chain seq x y z
N MET A 1 -0.17 -28.98 1.99
CA MET A 1 -1.36 -29.71 1.48
C MET A 1 -1.01 -30.47 0.22
N SER A 2 -1.40 -31.75 0.10
CA SER A 2 -1.08 -32.53 -1.12
C SER A 2 -2.08 -32.22 -2.24
N ARG A 3 -1.61 -32.20 -3.49
CA ARG A 3 -2.46 -31.98 -4.68
C ARG A 3 -3.54 -33.05 -4.86
N ALA A 4 -3.30 -34.25 -4.31
CA ALA A 4 -4.29 -35.32 -4.21
C ALA A 4 -5.53 -34.92 -3.39
N PHE A 5 -5.38 -34.04 -2.39
CA PHE A 5 -6.52 -33.53 -1.63
C PHE A 5 -7.45 -32.68 -2.51
N LEU A 6 -6.92 -31.75 -3.31
CA LEU A 6 -7.71 -30.88 -4.20
C LEU A 6 -8.57 -31.72 -5.15
N ILE A 7 -7.96 -32.73 -5.76
CA ILE A 7 -8.62 -33.65 -6.70
C ILE A 7 -9.72 -34.45 -6.00
N THR A 8 -9.44 -34.95 -4.80
CA THR A 8 -10.42 -35.69 -3.99
C THR A 8 -11.56 -34.80 -3.53
N TRP A 9 -11.26 -33.54 -3.19
CA TRP A 9 -12.24 -32.55 -2.75
C TRP A 9 -13.20 -32.19 -3.88
N SER A 10 -12.71 -31.84 -5.09
CA SER A 10 -13.56 -31.55 -6.24
C SER A 10 -14.45 -32.72 -6.64
N ARG A 11 -13.90 -33.95 -6.62
CA ARG A 11 -14.67 -35.17 -6.93
C ARG A 11 -15.76 -35.44 -5.90
N SER A 12 -15.38 -35.55 -4.63
CA SER A 12 -16.30 -35.99 -3.57
C SER A 12 -17.29 -34.93 -3.13
N LYS A 13 -16.96 -33.64 -3.27
CA LYS A 13 -17.75 -32.54 -2.71
C LYS A 13 -18.51 -31.72 -3.74
N ILE A 14 -18.10 -31.70 -5.01
CA ILE A 14 -18.80 -30.91 -6.04
C ILE A 14 -19.43 -31.82 -7.10
N ILE A 15 -18.65 -32.69 -7.74
CA ILE A 15 -19.18 -33.53 -8.82
C ILE A 15 -20.19 -34.54 -8.30
N ASN A 16 -19.90 -35.22 -7.18
CA ASN A 16 -20.83 -36.21 -6.59
C ASN A 16 -22.15 -35.59 -6.07
N LYS A 17 -22.25 -34.26 -6.02
CA LYS A 17 -23.44 -33.51 -5.62
C LYS A 17 -24.12 -32.81 -6.81
N ASP A 18 -23.81 -33.21 -8.03
CA ASP A 18 -24.35 -32.67 -9.29
C ASP A 18 -24.07 -31.18 -9.56
N PHE A 19 -23.09 -30.58 -8.86
CA PHE A 19 -22.66 -29.19 -9.09
C PHE A 19 -21.51 -29.07 -10.11
N GLY A 20 -21.02 -30.17 -10.66
CA GLY A 20 -19.97 -30.15 -11.68
C GLY A 20 -20.11 -31.25 -12.71
N TYR A 21 -19.54 -31.04 -13.89
CA TYR A 21 -19.59 -31.99 -15.00
C TYR A 21 -18.26 -32.04 -15.77
N VAL A 22 -18.00 -33.19 -16.39
CA VAL A 22 -16.77 -33.47 -17.14
C VAL A 22 -17.03 -33.29 -18.64
N VAL A 23 -16.12 -32.64 -19.35
CA VAL A 23 -16.11 -32.56 -20.83
C VAL A 23 -14.67 -32.67 -21.32
N ASP A 24 -14.35 -33.69 -22.10
CA ASP A 24 -13.02 -33.90 -22.71
C ASP A 24 -11.83 -33.78 -21.73
N GLY A 25 -12.01 -34.24 -20.49
CA GLY A 25 -11.01 -34.18 -19.42
C GLY A 25 -11.00 -32.86 -18.61
N ASP A 26 -11.68 -31.82 -19.08
CA ASP A 26 -11.99 -30.63 -18.27
C ASP A 26 -13.12 -30.94 -17.30
N VAL A 27 -13.13 -30.26 -16.16
CA VAL A 27 -14.25 -30.28 -15.21
C VAL A 27 -14.75 -28.87 -15.00
N PHE A 28 -16.04 -28.65 -15.21
CA PHE A 28 -16.71 -27.37 -15.03
C PHE A 28 -17.66 -27.40 -13.83
N PHE A 29 -17.80 -26.27 -13.16
CA PHE A 29 -18.87 -26.01 -12.21
C PHE A 29 -20.13 -25.57 -12.96
N ALA A 30 -21.27 -26.19 -12.66
CA ALA A 30 -22.56 -25.86 -13.24
C ALA A 30 -23.22 -24.72 -12.45
N VAL A 31 -23.11 -23.50 -12.96
CA VAL A 31 -23.56 -22.29 -12.23
C VAL A 31 -25.08 -22.26 -12.06
N ASP A 32 -25.82 -22.79 -13.02
CA ASP A 32 -27.28 -22.92 -12.99
C ASP A 32 -27.80 -23.80 -11.83
N LYS A 33 -26.96 -24.71 -11.33
CA LYS A 33 -27.28 -25.55 -10.17
C LYS A 33 -27.16 -24.83 -8.83
N PHE A 34 -26.60 -23.61 -8.80
CA PHE A 34 -26.43 -22.82 -7.58
C PHE A 34 -27.34 -21.57 -7.62
N PRO A 35 -28.56 -21.63 -7.06
CA PRO A 35 -29.56 -20.56 -7.20
C PRO A 35 -29.12 -19.19 -6.67
N ASN A 36 -28.20 -19.17 -5.71
CA ASN A 36 -27.72 -17.94 -5.05
C ASN A 36 -26.44 -17.36 -5.68
N TYR A 37 -26.07 -17.81 -6.88
CA TYR A 37 -24.88 -17.28 -7.58
C TYR A 37 -25.05 -15.79 -7.90
N GLY A 38 -24.06 -14.98 -7.57
CA GLY A 38 -24.11 -13.52 -7.73
C GLY A 38 -24.46 -12.75 -6.45
N LYS A 39 -24.64 -13.45 -5.32
CA LYS A 39 -25.02 -12.84 -4.02
C LYS A 39 -23.97 -11.86 -3.51
N LEU A 40 -22.68 -12.12 -3.71
CA LEU A 40 -21.62 -11.24 -3.23
C LEU A 40 -21.47 -10.00 -4.11
N SER A 41 -21.43 -10.21 -5.43
CA SER A 41 -21.21 -9.18 -6.43
C SER A 41 -22.45 -8.34 -6.75
N GLY A 42 -23.64 -8.84 -6.43
CA GLY A 42 -24.92 -8.28 -6.85
C GLY A 42 -25.21 -8.45 -8.35
N GLN A 43 -24.37 -9.16 -9.10
CA GLN A 43 -24.56 -9.39 -10.53
C GLN A 43 -25.61 -10.48 -10.78
N LYS A 44 -26.63 -10.16 -11.59
CA LYS A 44 -27.56 -11.17 -12.09
C LYS A 44 -26.91 -11.97 -13.22
N LEU A 45 -27.11 -13.29 -13.22
CA LEU A 45 -26.62 -14.21 -14.27
C LEU A 45 -27.00 -13.75 -15.69
N GLU A 46 -28.20 -13.19 -15.85
CA GLU A 46 -28.73 -12.67 -17.13
C GLU A 46 -27.95 -11.46 -17.66
N ASN A 47 -27.30 -10.69 -16.78
CA ASN A 47 -26.49 -9.52 -17.13
C ASN A 47 -25.03 -9.89 -17.38
N ASN A 48 -24.64 -11.14 -17.14
CA ASN A 48 -23.28 -11.60 -17.30
C ASN A 48 -23.02 -11.85 -18.80
N ARG A 49 -22.43 -10.85 -19.47
CA ARG A 49 -22.10 -10.93 -20.90
C ARG A 49 -20.90 -11.84 -21.11
N ALA A 50 -21.15 -13.14 -21.09
CA ALA A 50 -20.14 -14.12 -21.50
C ALA A 50 -19.68 -13.80 -22.94
N GLY A 51 -18.39 -13.51 -23.12
CA GLY A 51 -17.79 -13.22 -24.42
C GLY A 51 -17.17 -11.84 -24.62
N GLU A 52 -17.33 -10.87 -23.71
CA GLU A 52 -16.77 -9.52 -23.92
C GLU A 52 -15.22 -9.42 -23.78
N ARG A 53 -14.56 -10.42 -23.18
CA ARG A 53 -13.09 -10.42 -22.99
C ARG A 53 -12.36 -11.72 -23.38
N VAL A 54 -13.06 -12.86 -23.48
CA VAL A 54 -12.48 -14.18 -23.80
C VAL A 54 -13.49 -14.94 -24.66
N ALA A 55 -13.00 -15.70 -25.65
CA ALA A 55 -13.84 -16.57 -26.47
C ALA A 55 -14.66 -17.53 -25.59
N VAL A 56 -15.96 -17.60 -25.84
CA VAL A 56 -16.85 -18.54 -25.14
C VAL A 56 -16.48 -19.95 -25.56
N ASP A 57 -16.14 -20.79 -24.58
CA ASP A 57 -15.93 -22.22 -24.82
C ASP A 57 -17.31 -22.86 -25.08
N SER A 58 -17.55 -23.24 -26.34
CA SER A 58 -18.82 -23.81 -26.80
C SER A 58 -19.14 -25.17 -26.19
N ARG A 59 -18.18 -25.81 -25.51
CA ARG A 59 -18.36 -27.08 -24.81
C ARG A 59 -19.08 -26.91 -23.46
N LYS A 60 -19.15 -25.69 -22.93
CA LYS A 60 -19.84 -25.40 -21.68
C LYS A 60 -21.36 -25.44 -21.88
N ARG A 61 -22.07 -26.03 -20.92
CA ARG A 61 -23.54 -26.05 -20.88
C ARG A 61 -24.12 -24.66 -20.65
N ASN A 62 -23.45 -23.87 -19.81
CA ASN A 62 -23.76 -22.46 -19.58
C ASN A 62 -22.49 -21.61 -19.79
N PRO A 63 -22.56 -20.49 -20.52
CA PRO A 63 -21.40 -19.61 -20.72
C PRO A 63 -20.74 -19.09 -19.43
N SER A 64 -21.51 -19.01 -18.32
CA SER A 64 -21.02 -18.61 -16.99
C SER A 64 -20.28 -19.73 -16.24
N ASP A 65 -20.35 -20.97 -16.72
CA ASP A 65 -19.67 -22.10 -16.07
C ASP A 65 -18.15 -21.87 -16.05
N PHE A 66 -17.52 -22.22 -14.93
CA PHE A 66 -16.09 -22.01 -14.72
C PHE A 66 -15.37 -23.32 -14.41
N ALA A 67 -14.10 -23.39 -14.78
CA ALA A 67 -13.32 -24.61 -14.64
C ALA A 67 -12.97 -24.87 -13.15
N LEU A 68 -13.23 -26.10 -12.72
CA LEU A 68 -12.72 -26.70 -11.49
C LEU A 68 -11.39 -27.40 -11.77
N TRP A 69 -11.28 -28.05 -12.93
CA TRP A 69 -10.09 -28.72 -13.41
C TRP A 69 -9.95 -28.48 -14.91
N LYS A 70 -8.72 -28.26 -15.37
CA LYS A 70 -8.39 -28.12 -16.79
C LYS A 70 -7.49 -29.27 -17.23
N ALA A 71 -7.87 -29.96 -18.30
CA ALA A 71 -7.04 -30.98 -18.92
C ALA A 71 -5.67 -30.41 -19.33
N ALA A 72 -4.65 -31.25 -19.31
CA ALA A 72 -3.29 -30.85 -19.63
C ALA A 72 -3.17 -30.43 -21.10
N THR A 73 -2.53 -29.27 -21.33
CA THR A 73 -2.05 -28.87 -22.66
C THR A 73 -0.60 -29.35 -22.81
N PRO A 74 -0.16 -29.81 -23.99
CA PRO A 74 1.22 -30.26 -24.19
C PRO A 74 2.25 -29.22 -23.72
N GLY A 75 3.18 -29.66 -22.86
CA GLY A 75 4.25 -28.81 -22.31
C GLY A 75 3.87 -27.99 -21.07
N GLU A 76 2.60 -27.98 -20.65
CA GLU A 76 2.21 -27.38 -19.37
C GLU A 76 2.44 -28.36 -18.20
N PRO A 77 2.75 -27.86 -16.98
CA PRO A 77 2.72 -28.68 -15.78
C PRO A 77 1.34 -29.31 -15.56
N SER A 78 1.31 -30.63 -15.33
CA SER A 78 0.08 -31.39 -15.11
C SER A 78 0.23 -32.40 -13.96
N TRP A 79 -0.90 -32.84 -13.43
CA TRP A 79 -1.03 -33.85 -12.38
C TRP A 79 -2.07 -34.88 -12.76
N ASP A 80 -1.84 -36.12 -12.34
CA ASP A 80 -2.81 -37.20 -12.53
C ASP A 80 -4.08 -36.95 -11.73
N SER A 81 -5.22 -37.19 -12.36
CA SER A 81 -6.53 -37.08 -11.73
C SER A 81 -7.49 -38.14 -12.31
N PRO A 82 -8.66 -38.37 -11.68
CA PRO A 82 -9.72 -39.22 -12.22
C PRO A 82 -10.23 -38.80 -13.61
N TRP A 83 -9.95 -37.58 -14.05
CA TRP A 83 -10.35 -37.04 -15.36
C TRP A 83 -9.18 -36.98 -16.34
N GLY A 84 -8.06 -37.63 -16.03
CA GLY A 84 -6.82 -37.56 -16.79
C GLY A 84 -5.84 -36.50 -16.27
N PRO A 85 -4.67 -36.35 -16.92
CA PRO A 85 -3.68 -35.36 -16.53
C PRO A 85 -4.21 -33.95 -16.73
N GLY A 86 -3.97 -33.07 -15.77
CA GLY A 86 -4.41 -31.68 -15.85
C GLY A 86 -3.98 -30.83 -14.66
N ARG A 87 -4.69 -29.72 -14.42
CA ARG A 87 -4.40 -28.77 -13.35
C ARG A 87 -5.67 -28.15 -12.77
N PRO A 88 -5.63 -27.68 -11.51
CA PRO A 88 -6.76 -26.96 -10.92
C PRO A 88 -7.13 -25.71 -11.73
N GLY A 89 -8.42 -25.38 -11.70
CA GLY A 89 -8.92 -24.08 -12.13
C GLY A 89 -8.53 -22.98 -11.14
N TRP A 90 -8.58 -21.72 -11.58
CA TRP A 90 -8.12 -20.60 -10.75
C TRP A 90 -8.85 -20.47 -9.40
N HIS A 91 -10.15 -20.76 -9.35
CA HIS A 91 -10.98 -20.53 -8.16
C HIS A 91 -10.89 -21.66 -7.12
N ILE A 92 -10.75 -22.92 -7.58
CA ILE A 92 -10.90 -24.11 -6.73
C ILE A 92 -9.82 -24.22 -5.65
N GLU A 93 -8.65 -23.64 -5.90
CA GLU A 93 -7.52 -23.67 -4.98
C GLU A 93 -7.88 -22.94 -3.68
N CYS A 94 -8.46 -21.74 -3.77
CA CYS A 94 -8.81 -20.92 -2.63
C CYS A 94 -9.92 -21.56 -1.78
N SER A 95 -11.01 -22.06 -2.39
CA SER A 95 -12.08 -22.76 -1.67
C SER A 95 -11.59 -24.01 -0.94
N ALA A 96 -10.80 -24.85 -1.61
CA ALA A 96 -10.37 -26.10 -1.01
C ALA A 96 -9.31 -25.88 0.09
N MET A 97 -8.38 -24.92 -0.09
CA MET A 97 -7.38 -24.60 0.92
C MET A 97 -7.99 -23.92 2.15
N SER A 98 -8.87 -22.92 1.95
CA SER A 98 -9.56 -22.25 3.06
C SER A 98 -10.40 -23.25 3.86
N ALA A 99 -11.18 -24.11 3.20
CA ALA A 99 -11.95 -25.16 3.87
C ALA A 99 -11.08 -26.15 4.66
N HIS A 100 -9.87 -26.44 4.19
CA HIS A 100 -8.95 -27.36 4.87
C HIS A 100 -8.31 -26.74 6.12
N TYR A 101 -7.85 -25.49 6.02
CA TYR A 101 -7.09 -24.85 7.10
C TYR A 101 -7.96 -24.06 8.09
N LEU A 102 -9.09 -23.52 7.65
CA LEU A 102 -9.98 -22.65 8.44
C LEU A 102 -11.37 -23.27 8.68
N SER A 103 -11.65 -24.43 8.08
CA SER A 103 -12.99 -25.02 7.95
C SER A 103 -13.88 -24.34 6.91
N PHE A 104 -15.06 -24.91 6.67
CA PHE A 104 -16.06 -24.34 5.76
C PHE A 104 -16.73 -23.05 6.30
N LYS A 105 -16.52 -22.73 7.59
CA LYS A 105 -17.03 -21.52 8.23
C LYS A 105 -15.87 -20.75 8.88
N PHE A 106 -15.65 -19.50 8.48
CA PHE A 106 -14.62 -18.66 9.09
C PHE A 106 -14.97 -17.17 8.99
N ASP A 107 -14.26 -16.34 9.75
CA ASP A 107 -14.73 -14.97 10.03
C ASP A 107 -14.51 -13.99 8.87
N ILE A 108 -13.29 -13.92 8.32
CA ILE A 108 -12.89 -12.85 7.38
C ILE A 108 -12.22 -13.45 6.14
N HIS A 109 -12.67 -13.02 4.96
CA HIS A 109 -12.02 -13.29 3.68
C HIS A 109 -11.70 -11.97 2.97
N GLY A 110 -10.42 -11.75 2.65
CA GLY A 110 -9.92 -10.52 2.04
C GLY A 110 -9.52 -10.67 0.56
N GLY A 111 -9.58 -9.59 -0.21
CA GLY A 111 -9.05 -9.56 -1.58
C GLY A 111 -9.08 -8.19 -2.23
N GLY A 112 -8.57 -8.07 -3.46
CA GLY A 112 -8.75 -6.86 -4.26
C GLY A 112 -10.20 -6.70 -4.72
N LEU A 113 -10.64 -5.47 -4.99
CA LEU A 113 -11.99 -5.17 -5.54
C LEU A 113 -12.31 -5.98 -6.81
N ASP A 114 -11.31 -6.29 -7.63
CA ASP A 114 -11.43 -7.13 -8.83
C ASP A 114 -11.71 -8.60 -8.54
N LEU A 115 -11.44 -9.07 -7.31
CA LEU A 115 -11.70 -10.45 -6.91
C LEU A 115 -13.15 -10.67 -6.48
N ILE A 116 -13.94 -9.61 -6.22
CA ILE A 116 -15.39 -9.75 -5.96
C ILE A 116 -16.03 -10.64 -7.03
N PHE A 117 -15.75 -10.35 -8.30
CA PHE A 117 -16.25 -11.12 -9.43
C PHE A 117 -15.20 -11.30 -10.52
N PRO A 118 -15.00 -12.53 -11.04
CA PRO A 118 -15.74 -13.75 -10.69
C PRO A 118 -15.14 -14.53 -9.51
N HIS A 119 -13.99 -14.11 -8.95
CA HIS A 119 -13.18 -14.99 -8.11
C HIS A 119 -13.88 -15.43 -6.81
N HIS A 120 -14.18 -14.49 -5.91
CA HIS A 120 -14.81 -14.79 -4.63
C HIS A 120 -16.26 -15.29 -4.80
N GLU A 121 -16.98 -14.82 -5.82
CA GLU A 121 -18.30 -15.37 -6.17
C GLU A 121 -18.23 -16.86 -6.50
N ASN A 122 -17.22 -17.27 -7.29
CA ASN A 122 -16.97 -18.68 -7.60
C ASN A 122 -16.54 -19.47 -6.37
N GLU A 123 -15.75 -18.86 -5.47
CA GLU A 123 -15.35 -19.52 -4.24
C GLU A 123 -16.53 -19.82 -3.32
N ILE A 124 -17.47 -18.87 -3.17
CA ILE A 124 -18.71 -19.07 -2.42
C ILE A 124 -19.49 -20.23 -3.03
N ALA A 125 -19.69 -20.23 -4.35
CA ALA A 125 -20.43 -21.29 -5.03
C ALA A 125 -19.80 -22.68 -4.83
N GLN A 126 -18.46 -22.77 -4.94
CA GLN A 126 -17.71 -24.01 -4.72
C GLN A 126 -17.81 -24.49 -3.27
N SER A 127 -17.62 -23.59 -2.29
CA SER A 127 -17.63 -23.92 -0.87
C SER A 127 -19.02 -24.30 -0.37
N CYS A 128 -20.07 -23.59 -0.80
CA CYS A 128 -21.46 -23.91 -0.47
C CYS A 128 -21.94 -25.22 -1.13
N ALA A 129 -21.53 -25.48 -2.38
CA ALA A 129 -21.79 -26.77 -3.02
C ALA A 129 -21.13 -27.92 -2.23
N ALA A 130 -19.88 -27.70 -1.80
CA ALA A 130 -19.14 -28.67 -1.02
C ALA A 130 -19.74 -28.91 0.37
N CYS A 131 -20.20 -27.86 1.05
CA CYS A 131 -20.83 -27.88 2.36
C CYS A 131 -21.93 -26.81 2.41
N GLU A 132 -23.19 -27.22 2.58
CA GLU A 132 -24.34 -26.30 2.57
C GLU A 132 -24.26 -25.24 3.67
N GLU A 133 -23.61 -25.57 4.79
CA GLU A 133 -23.39 -24.64 5.88
C GLU A 133 -22.16 -23.74 5.69
N SER A 134 -21.47 -23.78 4.55
CA SER A 134 -20.29 -22.94 4.36
C SER A 134 -20.65 -21.46 4.44
N ASP A 135 -19.87 -20.71 5.21
CA ASP A 135 -20.16 -19.30 5.47
C ASP A 135 -18.88 -18.50 5.74
N VAL A 136 -18.87 -17.27 5.27
CA VAL A 136 -17.83 -16.28 5.59
C VAL A 136 -18.53 -15.04 6.10
N SER A 137 -18.30 -14.71 7.37
CA SER A 137 -19.04 -13.63 8.05
C SER A 137 -18.77 -12.26 7.43
N TYR A 138 -17.52 -11.98 7.04
CA TYR A 138 -17.10 -10.68 6.52
C TYR A 138 -16.20 -10.82 5.29
N TRP A 139 -16.60 -10.15 4.21
CA TRP A 139 -15.80 -10.01 2.99
C TRP A 139 -15.20 -8.61 2.91
N LEU A 140 -13.88 -8.52 2.88
CA LEU A 140 -13.14 -7.25 2.86
C LEU A 140 -12.43 -7.07 1.53
N HIS A 141 -12.75 -6.00 0.81
CA HIS A 141 -12.18 -5.72 -0.51
C HIS A 141 -11.44 -4.39 -0.56
N ASN A 142 -10.15 -4.41 -0.90
CA ASN A 142 -9.36 -3.18 -1.04
C ASN A 142 -9.56 -2.54 -2.41
N GLY A 143 -9.54 -1.20 -2.45
CA GLY A 143 -9.66 -0.42 -3.67
C GLY A 143 -8.46 -0.60 -4.61
N HIS A 144 -8.66 -0.25 -5.88
CA HIS A 144 -7.60 -0.28 -6.88
C HIS A 144 -6.59 0.84 -6.67
N VAL A 145 -5.34 0.57 -7.08
CA VAL A 145 -4.32 1.59 -7.26
C VAL A 145 -4.36 2.07 -8.70
N THR A 146 -4.51 3.38 -8.91
CA THR A 146 -4.41 4.06 -10.21
C THR A 146 -3.12 4.85 -10.28
N ASN A 147 -2.74 5.34 -11.46
CA ASN A 147 -1.63 6.26 -11.64
C ASN A 147 -2.15 7.51 -12.36
N ASN A 148 -2.11 8.66 -11.69
CA ASN A 148 -2.70 9.92 -12.18
C ASN A 148 -4.13 9.76 -12.73
N ASN A 149 -4.98 9.02 -11.99
CA ASN A 149 -6.36 8.67 -12.37
C ASN A 149 -6.51 7.74 -13.58
N GLU A 150 -5.42 7.21 -14.13
CA GLU A 150 -5.46 6.15 -15.15
C GLU A 150 -5.23 4.78 -14.53
N LYS A 151 -5.82 3.74 -15.14
CA LYS A 151 -5.55 2.36 -14.74
C LYS A 151 -4.07 2.04 -15.01
N MET A 152 -3.38 1.51 -14.00
CA MET A 152 -2.02 0.99 -14.21
C MET A 152 -2.06 -0.23 -15.14
N SER A 153 -1.27 -0.21 -16.20
CA SER A 153 -1.09 -1.35 -17.09
C SER A 153 0.31 -1.35 -17.70
N LYS A 154 0.86 -2.55 -17.94
CA LYS A 154 2.16 -2.70 -18.63
C LYS A 154 2.13 -2.06 -20.03
N SER A 155 0.99 -2.14 -20.73
CA SER A 155 0.81 -1.60 -22.08
C SER A 155 0.83 -0.07 -22.14
N LEU A 156 0.37 0.61 -21.09
CA LEU A 156 0.41 2.09 -21.02
C LEU A 156 1.76 2.62 -20.49
N GLY A 157 2.69 1.74 -20.10
CA GLY A 157 3.98 2.14 -19.52
C GLY A 157 3.86 2.83 -18.15
N ASN A 158 2.65 2.91 -17.58
CA ASN A 158 2.32 3.63 -16.36
C ASN A 158 2.28 2.73 -15.11
N PHE A 159 2.93 1.56 -15.18
CA PHE A 159 3.02 0.56 -14.12
C PHE A 159 4.40 0.59 -13.46
N PHE A 160 4.43 0.70 -12.13
CA PHE A 160 5.66 0.67 -11.34
C PHE A 160 5.67 -0.55 -10.42
N THR A 161 6.77 -1.28 -10.45
CA THR A 161 7.00 -2.36 -9.48
C THR A 161 7.41 -1.79 -8.13
N ILE A 162 7.15 -2.54 -7.06
CA ILE A 162 7.65 -2.20 -5.71
C ILE A 162 9.16 -1.97 -5.75
N HIS A 163 9.92 -2.80 -6.48
CA HIS A 163 11.37 -2.68 -6.62
C HIS A 163 11.80 -1.33 -7.21
N GLN A 164 11.18 -0.91 -8.33
CA GLN A 164 11.47 0.40 -8.94
C GLN A 164 11.14 1.57 -8.00
N ILE A 165 10.10 1.44 -7.18
CA ILE A 165 9.74 2.47 -6.20
C ILE A 165 10.78 2.49 -5.08
N THR A 166 11.15 1.33 -4.54
CA THR A 166 12.07 1.23 -3.40
C THR A 166 13.53 1.52 -3.75
N GLU A 167 13.89 1.54 -5.03
CA GLU A 167 15.15 2.15 -5.50
C GLU A 167 15.21 3.64 -5.17
N ARG A 168 14.08 4.36 -5.24
CA ARG A 168 14.01 5.83 -5.10
C ARG A 168 13.43 6.32 -3.78
N TYR A 169 12.61 5.51 -3.12
CA TYR A 169 11.96 5.84 -1.86
C TYR A 169 12.21 4.76 -0.82
N HIS A 170 12.22 5.14 0.45
CA HIS A 170 12.35 4.17 1.53
C HIS A 170 11.07 3.29 1.61
N PRO A 171 11.15 1.98 1.88
CA PRO A 171 9.97 1.11 2.00
C PRO A 171 8.93 1.61 3.02
N LEU A 172 9.37 2.22 4.13
CA LEU A 172 8.47 2.84 5.12
C LEU A 172 7.72 4.06 4.56
N ALA A 173 8.32 4.82 3.63
CA ALA A 173 7.63 5.91 2.93
C ALA A 173 6.55 5.36 1.98
N LEU A 174 6.85 4.27 1.25
CA LEU A 174 5.85 3.58 0.45
C LEU A 174 4.72 3.02 1.32
N ARG A 175 5.04 2.39 2.45
CA ARG A 175 4.03 1.89 3.39
C ARG A 175 3.16 3.01 3.93
N TYR A 176 3.76 4.11 4.39
CA TYR A 176 3.05 5.29 4.86
C TYR A 176 2.09 5.80 3.78
N PHE A 177 2.56 5.94 2.54
CA PHE A 177 1.71 6.34 1.40
C PHE A 177 0.49 5.41 1.24
N LEU A 178 0.68 4.09 1.30
CA LEU A 178 -0.41 3.11 1.13
C LEU A 178 -1.45 3.17 2.26
N ILE A 179 -1.02 3.35 3.51
CA ILE A 179 -1.92 3.41 4.68
C ILE A 179 -2.44 4.82 4.99
N ASN A 180 -1.98 5.84 4.25
CA ASN A 180 -2.52 7.19 4.31
C ASN A 180 -3.78 7.38 3.45
N ALA A 181 -4.34 6.27 2.96
CA ALA A 181 -5.67 6.20 2.37
C ALA A 181 -6.44 5.05 3.02
N HIS A 182 -7.76 5.21 3.12
CA HIS A 182 -8.63 4.13 3.58
C HIS A 182 -8.52 2.93 2.61
N TYR A 183 -8.42 1.70 3.11
CA TYR A 183 -8.11 0.54 2.27
C TYR A 183 -9.16 0.27 1.17
N ARG A 184 -10.43 0.64 1.41
CA ARG A 184 -11.53 0.55 0.44
C ARG A 184 -11.53 1.64 -0.63
N SER A 185 -10.77 2.71 -0.45
CA SER A 185 -10.71 3.83 -1.40
C SER A 185 -9.82 3.52 -2.59
N LEU A 186 -10.10 4.15 -3.73
CA LEU A 186 -9.17 4.16 -4.85
C LEU A 186 -7.92 4.95 -4.45
N LEU A 187 -6.76 4.33 -4.55
CA LEU A 187 -5.48 4.97 -4.25
C LEU A 187 -4.86 5.49 -5.53
N ASN A 188 -4.81 6.81 -5.70
CA ASN A 188 -4.10 7.40 -6.81
C ASN A 188 -2.60 7.46 -6.49
N TYR A 189 -1.77 6.77 -7.26
CA TYR A 189 -0.33 6.93 -7.21
C TYR A 189 0.07 8.28 -7.81
N SER A 190 0.82 9.05 -7.04
CA SER A 190 1.46 10.29 -7.46
C SER A 190 2.83 10.43 -6.80
N VAL A 191 3.82 10.84 -7.58
CA VAL A 191 5.16 11.16 -7.09
C VAL A 191 5.10 12.20 -5.97
N VAL A 192 4.23 13.21 -6.10
CA VAL A 192 4.08 14.27 -5.08
C VAL A 192 3.61 13.71 -3.74
N GLN A 193 2.66 12.77 -3.76
CA GLN A 193 2.17 12.14 -2.53
C GLN A 193 3.23 11.24 -1.90
N LEU A 194 4.06 10.59 -2.73
CA LEU A 194 5.16 9.76 -2.23
C LEU A 194 6.32 10.59 -1.66
N GLU A 195 6.61 11.76 -2.24
CA GLU A 195 7.52 12.75 -1.62
C GLU A 195 6.97 13.24 -0.28
N GLY A 196 5.67 13.54 -0.20
CA GLY A 196 5.01 13.91 1.05
C GLY A 196 5.09 12.80 2.10
N ALA A 197 4.90 11.54 1.71
CA ALA A 197 5.06 10.40 2.60
C ALA A 197 6.52 10.24 3.07
N SER A 198 7.50 10.49 2.21
CA SER A 198 8.92 10.47 2.57
C SER A 198 9.27 11.57 3.59
N ASP A 199 8.74 12.78 3.41
CA ASP A 199 8.94 13.90 4.33
C ASP A 199 8.27 13.62 5.69
N ALA A 200 7.04 13.09 5.68
CA ALA A 200 6.32 12.71 6.90
C ALA A 200 7.07 11.64 7.71
N ILE A 201 7.56 10.60 7.03
CA ILE A 201 8.35 9.55 7.67
C ILE A 201 9.68 10.08 8.24
N PHE A 202 10.36 10.98 7.52
CA PHE A 202 11.55 11.64 8.04
C PHE A 202 11.23 12.44 9.32
N TYR A 203 10.15 13.22 9.32
CA TYR A 203 9.72 13.99 10.48
C TYR A 203 9.42 13.08 11.69
N ILE A 204 8.68 11.99 11.49
CA ILE A 204 8.36 11.02 12.55
C ILE A 204 9.64 10.49 13.21
N TYR A 205 10.56 9.95 12.41
CA TYR A 205 11.75 9.32 12.97
C TYR A 205 12.77 10.32 13.49
N GLN A 206 12.83 11.53 12.94
CA GLN A 206 13.66 12.60 13.51
C GLN A 206 13.15 12.97 14.91
N SER A 207 11.84 13.17 15.08
CA SER A 207 11.24 13.46 16.39
C SER A 207 11.48 12.32 17.40
N LEU A 208 11.37 11.07 16.97
CA LEU A 208 11.62 9.91 17.84
C LEU A 208 13.10 9.71 18.17
N LYS A 209 14.01 9.97 17.23
CA LYS A 209 15.45 9.97 17.48
C LYS A 209 15.82 11.04 18.50
N ASP A 210 15.36 12.27 18.31
CA ASP A 210 15.66 13.38 19.22
C ASP A 210 15.08 13.12 20.62
N CYS A 211 13.88 12.51 20.69
CA CYS A 211 13.27 12.02 21.92
C CYS A 211 14.16 10.97 22.62
N GLN A 212 14.60 9.96 21.87
CA GLN A 212 15.45 8.88 22.40
C GLN A 212 16.79 9.42 22.90
N ASP A 213 17.46 10.28 22.13
CA ASP A 213 18.75 10.87 22.49
C ASP A 213 18.64 11.72 23.75
N ALA A 214 17.58 12.54 23.85
CA ALA A 214 17.33 13.35 25.05
C ALA A 214 17.05 12.46 26.27
N LEU A 215 16.28 11.39 26.14
CA LEU A 215 15.99 10.49 27.26
C LEU A 215 17.22 9.71 27.71
N LEU A 216 18.11 9.31 26.80
CA LEU A 216 19.38 8.66 27.13
C LEU A 216 20.31 9.58 27.92
N GLN A 217 20.41 10.86 27.52
CA GLN A 217 21.23 11.85 28.23
C GLN A 217 20.70 12.17 29.63
N LEU A 218 19.40 11.97 29.88
CA LEU A 218 18.71 12.37 31.09
C LEU A 218 18.30 11.17 31.97
N GLN A 219 18.77 9.97 31.63
CA GLN A 219 18.35 8.72 32.27
C GLN A 219 18.66 8.69 33.78
N GLU A 220 19.75 9.34 34.20
CA GLU A 220 20.15 9.47 35.61
C GLU A 220 19.30 10.49 36.40
N GLU A 221 18.58 11.38 35.73
CA GLU A 221 17.75 12.40 36.40
C GLU A 221 16.40 11.81 36.88
N ILE A 222 15.96 10.66 36.36
CA ILE A 222 14.64 10.07 36.65
C ILE A 222 14.71 9.31 37.99
N PRO A 223 14.00 9.75 39.04
CA PRO A 223 13.94 8.99 40.29
C PRO A 223 13.23 7.64 40.08
N ASN A 224 13.78 6.57 40.64
CA ASN A 224 13.16 5.25 40.66
C ASN A 224 12.49 5.01 42.02
N ASP A 225 11.51 5.83 42.36
CA ASP A 225 10.86 5.89 43.67
C ASP A 225 9.49 5.18 43.72
N GLY A 226 9.14 4.39 42.70
CA GLY A 226 7.94 3.54 42.67
C GLY A 226 6.59 4.28 42.69
N LYS A 227 6.62 5.62 42.66
CA LYS A 227 5.42 6.46 42.59
C LYS A 227 4.88 6.52 41.15
N PRO A 228 3.56 6.69 40.97
CA PRO A 228 2.99 6.85 39.64
C PRO A 228 3.63 8.07 38.96
N ALA A 229 4.17 7.82 37.77
CA ALA A 229 4.77 8.82 36.91
C ALA A 229 3.82 10.02 36.72
N GLN A 230 4.21 11.18 37.24
CA GLN A 230 3.47 12.41 36.99
C GLN A 230 3.94 13.03 35.68
N THR A 231 3.02 13.32 34.79
CA THR A 231 3.21 14.04 33.53
C THR A 231 2.53 15.40 33.59
N THR A 232 2.92 16.30 32.69
CA THR A 232 2.25 17.59 32.50
C THR A 232 0.77 17.40 32.09
N PRO A 233 -0.15 18.31 32.45
CA PRO A 233 -1.55 18.23 32.04
C PRO A 233 -1.72 18.06 30.53
N ASP A 234 -1.02 18.88 29.75
CA ASP A 234 -1.03 18.84 28.27
C ASP A 234 -0.61 17.46 27.73
N ALA A 235 0.36 16.80 28.37
CA ALA A 235 0.80 15.47 27.96
C ALA A 235 -0.26 14.41 28.28
N LYS A 236 -0.92 14.49 29.45
CA LYS A 236 -2.02 13.58 29.79
C LYS A 236 -3.17 13.70 28.82
N GLU A 237 -3.56 14.93 28.50
CA GLU A 237 -4.63 15.20 27.53
C GLU A 237 -4.27 14.68 26.14
N CYS A 238 -3.06 14.99 25.66
CA CYS A 238 -2.59 14.54 24.36
C CYS A 238 -2.52 13.00 24.25
N ILE A 239 -2.01 12.31 25.28
CA ILE A 239 -2.00 10.84 25.35
C ILE A 239 -3.42 10.28 25.32
N SER A 240 -4.32 10.82 26.15
CA SER A 240 -5.71 10.37 26.20
C SER A 240 -6.40 10.55 24.85
N LYS A 241 -6.17 11.69 24.18
CA LYS A 241 -6.71 11.98 22.86
C LYS A 241 -6.15 11.03 21.81
N LEU A 242 -4.84 10.79 21.80
CA LEU A 242 -4.18 9.85 20.89
C LEU A 242 -4.75 8.44 21.04
N CYS A 243 -4.83 7.91 22.27
CA CYS A 243 -5.35 6.56 22.51
C CYS A 243 -6.82 6.43 22.10
N ASN A 244 -7.65 7.41 22.45
CA ASN A 244 -9.08 7.39 22.10
C ASN A 244 -9.28 7.49 20.58
N GLU A 245 -8.63 8.46 19.92
CA GLU A 245 -8.75 8.63 18.48
C GLU A 245 -8.23 7.39 17.73
N PHE A 246 -7.10 6.83 18.15
CA PHE A 246 -6.57 5.59 17.59
C PHE A 246 -7.57 4.44 17.71
N GLN A 247 -8.13 4.21 18.89
CA GLN A 247 -9.10 3.13 19.12
C GLN A 247 -10.38 3.33 18.30
N VAL A 248 -10.94 4.54 18.29
CA VAL A 248 -12.16 4.88 17.56
C VAL A 248 -11.94 4.70 16.06
N LYS A 249 -10.83 5.22 15.52
CA LYS A 249 -10.55 5.15 14.07
C LYS A 249 -10.12 3.78 13.60
N MET A 250 -9.40 2.99 14.40
CA MET A 250 -9.11 1.60 14.05
C MET A 250 -10.35 0.72 14.09
N SER A 251 -11.28 0.99 15.03
CA SER A 251 -12.56 0.27 15.13
C SER A 251 -13.55 0.66 14.02
N ASP A 252 -13.38 1.84 13.44
CA ASP A 252 -14.15 2.35 12.30
C ASP A 252 -13.51 1.91 10.98
N ASP A 253 -13.69 0.62 10.66
CA ASP A 253 -13.25 -0.01 9.39
C ASP A 253 -11.76 0.26 9.05
N LEU A 254 -10.87 0.22 10.05
CA LEU A 254 -9.43 0.44 9.87
C LEU A 254 -9.10 1.80 9.21
N SER A 255 -9.72 2.88 9.68
CA SER A 255 -9.53 4.26 9.19
C SER A 255 -8.16 4.87 9.52
N THR A 256 -7.10 4.26 9.00
CA THR A 256 -5.68 4.57 9.20
C THR A 256 -5.28 5.97 8.75
N SER A 257 -5.85 6.49 7.66
CA SER A 257 -5.55 7.84 7.17
C SER A 257 -5.89 8.93 8.18
N LEU A 258 -6.99 8.79 8.93
CA LEU A 258 -7.42 9.77 9.92
C LEU A 258 -6.49 9.79 11.13
N ILE A 259 -5.96 8.63 11.52
CA ILE A 259 -4.98 8.51 12.62
C ILE A 259 -3.72 9.31 12.30
N LEU A 260 -3.21 9.18 11.07
CA LEU A 260 -1.95 9.83 10.66
C LEU A 260 -2.04 11.36 10.59
N THR A 261 -3.24 11.91 10.35
CA THR A 261 -3.46 13.37 10.22
C THR A 261 -4.00 14.06 11.47
N GLY A 262 -4.45 13.31 12.48
CA GLY A 262 -5.08 13.84 13.69
C GLY A 262 -4.17 13.84 14.92
N ALA A 263 -4.62 13.21 16.01
CA ALA A 263 -3.95 13.23 17.31
C ALA A 263 -2.50 12.71 17.28
N PHE A 264 -2.16 11.84 16.34
CA PHE A 264 -0.79 11.35 16.16
C PHE A 264 0.19 12.48 15.81
N LEU A 265 -0.21 13.38 14.89
CA LEU A 265 0.62 14.51 14.51
C LEU A 265 0.73 15.54 15.65
N GLU A 266 -0.34 15.74 16.41
CA GLU A 266 -0.33 16.56 17.62
C GLU A 266 0.64 16.01 18.68
N ALA A 267 0.68 14.69 18.88
CA ALA A 267 1.62 14.03 19.78
C ALA A 267 3.08 14.26 19.36
N LEU A 268 3.41 14.14 18.07
CA LEU A 268 4.75 14.45 17.56
C LEU A 268 5.13 15.92 17.74
N LYS A 269 4.19 16.85 17.51
CA LYS A 269 4.41 18.27 17.78
C LYS A 269 4.68 18.51 19.26
N LEU A 270 3.94 17.84 20.15
CA LEU A 270 4.16 17.93 21.59
C LEU A 270 5.52 17.37 22.01
N VAL A 271 5.97 16.24 21.43
CA VAL A 271 7.35 15.73 21.61
C VAL A 271 8.39 16.80 21.31
N ASN A 272 8.30 17.44 20.14
CA ASN A 272 9.25 18.49 19.73
C ASN A 272 9.19 19.73 20.65
N ASN A 273 8.00 20.09 21.12
CA ASN A 273 7.81 21.18 22.07
C ASN A 273 8.44 20.86 23.44
N LEU A 274 8.24 19.65 23.96
CA LEU A 274 8.84 19.20 25.22
C LEU A 274 10.37 19.15 25.11
N LEU A 275 10.92 18.68 23.99
CA LEU A 275 12.35 18.73 23.70
C LEU A 275 12.90 20.17 23.73
N THR A 276 12.16 21.11 23.14
CA THR A 276 12.51 22.54 23.18
C THR A 276 12.45 23.11 24.60
N MET A 277 11.48 22.69 25.40
CA MET A 277 11.37 23.06 26.81
C MET A 277 12.56 22.56 27.64
N LEU A 278 13.06 21.35 27.39
CA LEU A 278 14.22 20.78 28.09
C LEU A 278 15.54 21.54 27.84
N LYS A 279 15.65 22.26 26.71
CA LYS A 279 16.79 23.14 26.41
C LYS A 279 16.78 24.43 27.25
N LYS A 280 15.65 24.80 27.85
CA LYS A 280 15.50 26.01 28.68
C LYS A 280 15.80 25.68 30.14
N LYS A 281 16.33 26.66 30.88
CA LYS A 281 16.53 26.54 32.33
C LYS A 281 15.16 26.44 33.02
N GLN A 282 14.96 25.40 33.81
CA GLN A 282 13.71 25.12 34.53
C GLN A 282 13.97 24.73 35.98
N GLN A 283 12.92 24.81 36.81
CA GLN A 283 12.96 24.23 38.15
C GLN A 283 13.04 22.69 38.05
N LYS A 284 13.76 22.05 38.98
CA LYS A 284 14.00 20.60 38.99
C LYS A 284 12.70 19.79 38.86
N GLN A 285 11.67 20.15 39.63
CA GLN A 285 10.38 19.45 39.60
C GLN A 285 9.69 19.54 38.23
N GLN A 286 9.70 20.72 37.61
CA GLN A 286 9.10 20.93 36.28
C GLN A 286 9.86 20.16 35.20
N ARG A 287 11.20 20.15 35.28
CA ARG A 287 12.05 19.39 34.36
C ARG A 287 11.74 17.88 34.43
N LEU A 288 11.59 17.32 35.63
CA LEU A 288 11.21 15.92 35.81
C LEU A 288 9.84 15.60 35.20
N LEU A 289 8.85 16.48 35.36
CA LEU A 289 7.53 16.32 34.72
C LEU A 289 7.64 16.30 33.18
N VAL A 290 8.47 17.17 32.60
CA VAL A 290 8.69 17.25 31.16
C VAL A 290 9.40 15.98 30.64
N ILE A 291 10.43 15.49 31.32
CA ILE A 291 11.13 14.24 30.97
C ILE A 291 10.13 13.07 31.00
N GLN A 292 9.32 12.99 32.04
CA GLN A 292 8.33 11.93 32.17
C GLN A 292 7.23 12.03 31.11
N SER A 293 6.76 13.24 30.78
CA SER A 293 5.84 13.47 29.65
C SER A 293 6.43 13.01 28.33
N LEU A 294 7.70 13.35 28.07
CA LEU A 294 8.40 12.97 26.83
C LEU A 294 8.50 11.44 26.69
N LYS A 295 8.85 10.75 27.78
CA LYS A 295 8.92 9.29 27.84
C LYS A 295 7.57 8.64 27.57
N GLU A 296 6.50 9.08 28.22
CA GLU A 296 5.17 8.46 28.05
C GLU A 296 4.57 8.74 26.66
N ILE A 297 4.68 9.97 26.14
CA ILE A 297 4.20 10.26 24.77
C ILE A 297 5.01 9.47 23.74
N GLY A 298 6.34 9.39 23.90
CA GLY A 298 7.21 8.61 23.00
C GLY A 298 6.81 7.13 22.95
N LYS A 299 6.44 6.53 24.08
CA LYS A 299 5.91 5.16 24.14
C LYS A 299 4.60 5.03 23.37
N GLU A 300 3.64 5.91 23.59
CA GLU A 300 2.33 5.82 22.91
C GLU A 300 2.46 6.04 21.40
N VAL A 301 3.28 6.99 20.96
CA VAL A 301 3.61 7.17 19.53
C VAL A 301 4.21 5.90 18.95
N THR A 302 5.13 5.25 19.67
CA THR A 302 5.76 3.99 19.23
C THR A 302 4.76 2.85 19.12
N LYS A 303 3.79 2.72 20.04
CA LYS A 303 2.73 1.71 19.95
C LYS A 303 1.85 1.91 18.71
N VAL A 304 1.50 3.15 18.39
CA VAL A 304 0.74 3.45 17.16
C VAL A 304 1.55 3.04 15.92
N LEU A 305 2.83 3.38 15.87
CA LEU A 305 3.70 2.98 14.76
C LEU A 305 3.83 1.46 14.63
N ASP A 306 3.92 0.73 15.74
CA ASP A 306 3.99 -0.73 15.76
C ASP A 306 2.76 -1.37 15.11
N VAL A 307 1.55 -0.96 15.52
CA VAL A 307 0.29 -1.47 14.93
C VAL A 307 0.18 -1.11 13.45
N LEU A 308 0.62 0.09 13.06
CA LEU A 308 0.63 0.52 11.66
C LEU A 308 1.76 -0.15 10.84
N GLY A 309 2.64 -0.95 11.46
CA GLY A 309 3.81 -1.57 10.83
C GLY A 309 4.82 -0.55 10.32
N LEU A 310 4.88 0.62 10.97
CA LEU A 310 5.83 1.70 10.74
C LEU A 310 6.92 1.72 11.81
N GLN A 311 7.09 0.66 12.60
CA GLN A 311 8.26 0.53 13.47
C GLN A 311 9.42 -0.08 12.68
N PRO A 312 10.58 0.61 12.58
CA PRO A 312 11.71 0.08 11.82
C PRO A 312 12.40 -1.07 12.58
N PRO A 313 12.99 -2.04 11.85
CA PRO A 313 13.78 -3.12 12.46
C PRO A 313 15.18 -2.66 12.90
N CYS A 314 15.61 -1.46 12.49
CA CYS A 314 16.90 -0.86 12.76
C CYS A 314 16.73 0.46 13.55
N SER A 315 17.83 1.10 13.93
CA SER A 315 17.79 2.36 14.69
C SER A 315 17.15 3.49 13.87
N TYR A 316 16.52 4.47 14.55
CA TYR A 316 15.98 5.65 13.86
C TYR A 316 17.06 6.42 13.09
N ASN A 317 18.31 6.42 13.58
CA ASN A 317 19.43 7.04 12.88
C ASN A 317 19.72 6.38 11.53
N GLU A 318 19.74 5.04 11.47
CA GLU A 318 19.93 4.31 10.21
C GLU A 318 18.80 4.58 9.22
N VAL A 319 17.54 4.64 9.68
CA VAL A 319 16.41 4.97 8.81
C VAL A 319 16.54 6.40 8.25
N LEU A 320 16.94 7.37 9.08
CA LEU A 320 17.14 8.75 8.63
C LEU A 320 18.27 8.87 7.60
N LEU A 321 19.36 8.10 7.76
CA LEU A 321 20.43 8.02 6.76
C LEU A 321 19.91 7.41 5.45
N GLN A 322 19.15 6.31 5.50
CA GLN A 322 18.58 5.70 4.30
C GLN A 322 17.58 6.64 3.60
N LEU A 323 16.77 7.39 4.35
CA LEU A 323 15.88 8.41 3.77
C LEU A 323 16.66 9.52 3.06
N LYS A 324 17.77 9.96 3.66
CA LYS A 324 18.70 10.93 3.07
C LYS A 324 19.33 10.41 1.78
N GLU A 325 19.84 9.18 1.77
CA GLU A 325 20.38 8.51 0.58
C GLU A 325 19.34 8.41 -0.55
N LYS A 326 18.09 8.07 -0.21
CA LYS A 326 17.01 8.02 -1.18
C LYS A 326 16.69 9.41 -1.74
N ALA A 327 16.71 10.46 -0.91
CA ALA A 327 16.53 11.84 -1.37
C ALA A 327 17.66 12.29 -2.30
N LEU A 328 18.92 11.96 -1.98
CA LEU A 328 20.08 12.22 -2.84
C LEU A 328 19.97 11.50 -4.19
N THR A 329 19.54 10.23 -4.18
CA THR A 329 19.28 9.46 -5.39
C THR A 329 18.24 10.15 -6.28
N ARG A 330 17.15 10.67 -5.72
CA ARG A 330 16.12 11.42 -6.46
C ARG A 330 16.63 12.78 -6.96
N ALA A 331 17.49 13.44 -6.19
CA ALA A 331 18.10 14.71 -6.53
C ALA A 331 19.21 14.60 -7.58
N GLY A 332 19.72 13.40 -7.85
CA GLY A 332 20.90 13.18 -8.69
C GLY A 332 22.17 13.79 -8.09
N LEU A 333 22.30 13.75 -6.77
CA LEU A 333 23.41 14.33 -6.01
C LEU A 333 24.07 13.25 -5.13
N VAL A 334 25.33 13.47 -4.77
CA VAL A 334 25.97 12.76 -3.66
C VAL A 334 26.08 13.67 -2.44
N GLU A 335 26.33 13.10 -1.26
CA GLU A 335 26.39 13.89 -0.01
C GLU A 335 27.46 14.98 -0.05
N ASP A 336 28.60 14.71 -0.69
CA ASP A 336 29.69 15.68 -0.90
C ASP A 336 29.25 16.92 -1.69
N ASP A 337 28.31 16.77 -2.65
CA ASP A 337 27.77 17.91 -3.38
C ASP A 337 26.96 18.83 -2.48
N VAL A 338 26.18 18.25 -1.56
CA VAL A 338 25.36 19.00 -0.59
C VAL A 338 26.27 19.71 0.41
N ILE A 339 27.29 19.02 0.94
CA ILE A 339 28.27 19.62 1.86
C ILE A 339 29.01 20.79 1.19
N ARG A 340 29.44 20.61 -0.07
CA ARG A 340 30.08 21.69 -0.85
C ARG A 340 29.18 22.91 -0.97
N LEU A 341 27.92 22.72 -1.35
CA LEU A 341 26.94 23.82 -1.46
C LEU A 341 26.63 24.48 -0.12
N ILE A 342 26.63 23.74 1.00
CA ILE A 342 26.50 24.30 2.35
C ILE A 342 27.69 25.22 2.67
N ASN A 343 28.92 24.79 2.38
CA ASN A 343 30.13 25.57 2.63
C ASN A 343 30.18 26.84 1.78
N GLU A 344 29.90 26.73 0.48
CA GLU A 344 29.78 27.87 -0.43
C GLU A 344 28.70 28.85 0.06
N ARG A 345 27.53 28.36 0.50
CA ARG A 345 26.47 29.20 1.07
C ARG A 345 26.94 29.91 2.34
N ALA A 346 27.73 29.26 3.18
CA ALA A 346 28.27 29.87 4.40
C ALA A 346 29.21 31.04 4.10
N GLU A 347 30.03 30.94 3.04
CA GLU A 347 30.89 32.03 2.57
C GLU A 347 30.06 33.20 2.01
N VAL A 348 29.07 32.90 1.18
CA VAL A 348 28.12 33.89 0.63
C VAL A 348 27.42 34.67 1.74
N ARG A 349 26.97 33.98 2.79
CA ARG A 349 26.39 34.61 3.99
C ARG A 349 27.40 35.47 4.76
N ARG A 350 28.66 35.02 4.87
CA ARG A 350 29.75 35.78 5.51
C ARG A 350 30.02 37.09 4.77
N ASN A 351 29.90 37.06 3.44
CA ASN A 351 30.02 38.23 2.57
C ASN A 351 28.73 39.08 2.49
N LYS A 352 27.70 38.76 3.28
CA LYS A 352 26.39 39.45 3.37
C LYS A 352 25.58 39.45 2.06
N ASP A 353 25.87 38.54 1.12
CA ASP A 353 25.06 38.35 -0.08
C ASP A 353 23.89 37.39 0.21
N PHE A 354 22.87 37.92 0.88
CA PHE A 354 21.71 37.12 1.29
C PHE A 354 20.87 36.61 0.12
N LEU A 355 20.81 37.38 -0.98
CA LEU A 355 20.05 37.04 -2.17
C LEU A 355 20.62 35.78 -2.84
N LYS A 356 21.94 35.71 -3.03
CA LYS A 356 22.59 34.51 -3.55
C LYS A 356 22.47 33.32 -2.60
N SER A 357 22.58 33.56 -1.29
CA SER A 357 22.35 32.50 -0.27
C SER A 357 20.94 31.90 -0.37
N ASP A 358 19.92 32.74 -0.59
CA ASP A 358 18.54 32.28 -0.75
C ASP A 358 18.31 31.54 -2.07
N GLN A 359 18.95 31.97 -3.16
CA GLN A 359 18.94 31.24 -4.43
C GLN A 359 19.54 29.84 -4.30
N MET A 360 20.67 29.69 -3.58
CA MET A 360 21.29 28.39 -3.33
C MET A 360 20.39 27.47 -2.51
N ARG A 361 19.74 28.01 -1.47
CA ARG A 361 18.77 27.26 -0.66
C ARG A 361 17.57 26.82 -1.50
N ALA A 362 17.02 27.71 -2.33
CA ALA A 362 15.90 27.41 -3.20
C ALA A 362 16.25 26.34 -4.27
N HIS A 363 17.48 26.38 -4.80
CA HIS A 363 17.96 25.37 -5.75
C HIS A 363 17.98 23.95 -5.13
N LEU A 364 18.51 23.81 -3.92
CA LEU A 364 18.49 22.53 -3.21
C LEU A 364 17.07 22.10 -2.84
N GLN A 365 16.22 23.04 -2.42
CA GLN A 365 14.83 22.75 -2.09
C GLN A 365 14.02 22.27 -3.29
N ALA A 366 14.28 22.83 -4.48
CA ALA A 366 13.69 22.37 -5.75
C ALA A 366 14.13 20.94 -6.13
N LYS A 367 15.25 20.46 -5.59
CA LYS A 367 15.72 19.07 -5.70
C LYS A 367 15.26 18.16 -4.56
N GLY A 368 14.45 18.67 -3.62
CA GLY A 368 13.96 17.91 -2.46
C GLY A 368 14.93 17.89 -1.27
N ILE A 369 15.84 18.86 -1.17
CA ILE A 369 16.81 19.00 -0.08
C ILE A 369 16.59 20.33 0.63
N ALA A 370 16.10 20.29 1.88
CA ALA A 370 15.92 21.48 2.70
C ALA A 370 17.13 21.71 3.60
N LEU A 371 17.64 22.95 3.62
CA LEU A 371 18.68 23.39 4.55
C LEU A 371 18.07 24.02 5.81
N MET A 372 18.66 23.73 6.97
CA MET A 372 18.26 24.27 8.28
C MET A 372 19.51 24.75 9.03
N ASP A 373 19.50 26.03 9.41
CA ASP A 373 20.57 26.63 10.22
C ASP A 373 20.25 26.38 11.72
N VAL A 374 21.07 25.58 12.40
CA VAL A 374 20.91 25.20 13.82
C VAL A 374 22.16 25.64 14.58
N GLY A 375 22.04 26.73 15.34
CA GLY A 375 23.18 27.34 16.01
C GLY A 375 24.19 27.87 14.99
N THR A 376 25.41 27.32 15.01
CA THR A 376 26.50 27.66 14.06
C THR A 376 26.58 26.72 12.87
N GLU A 377 25.81 25.64 12.85
CA GLU A 377 25.88 24.61 11.82
C GLU A 377 24.69 24.72 10.86
N THR A 378 24.90 24.36 9.59
CA THR A 378 23.82 24.15 8.64
C THR A 378 23.67 22.65 8.42
N ILE A 379 22.53 22.10 8.81
CA ILE A 379 22.16 20.71 8.54
C ILE A 379 21.17 20.65 7.37
N TRP A 380 20.98 19.46 6.81
CA TRP A 380 20.02 19.24 5.74
C TRP A 380 19.10 18.05 6.01
N ARG A 381 17.91 18.10 5.43
CA ARG A 381 16.93 17.01 5.44
C ARG A 381 16.22 16.87 4.09
N PRO A 382 15.66 15.69 3.78
CA PRO A 382 14.71 15.55 2.68
C PRO A 382 13.53 16.50 2.86
N CYS A 383 12.97 16.97 1.75
CA CYS A 383 11.70 17.70 1.72
C CYS A 383 10.96 17.42 0.41
N VAL A 384 9.68 17.80 0.35
CA VAL A 384 8.94 17.77 -0.91
C VAL A 384 9.56 18.79 -1.88
N PRO A 385 9.95 18.38 -3.10
CA PRO A 385 10.46 19.30 -4.11
C PRO A 385 9.44 20.39 -4.46
N VAL A 386 9.85 21.65 -4.44
CA VAL A 386 9.02 22.75 -4.96
C VAL A 386 9.14 22.74 -6.48
N GLN A 387 8.02 22.56 -7.18
CA GLN A 387 8.00 22.76 -8.63
C GLN A 387 8.36 24.22 -8.91
N GLN A 388 9.48 24.45 -9.59
CA GLN A 388 9.68 25.74 -10.25
C GLN A 388 8.62 25.82 -11.34
N GLU A 389 7.76 26.83 -11.29
CA GLU A 389 6.97 27.22 -12.46
C GLU A 389 7.97 27.41 -13.60
N SER A 390 8.00 26.48 -14.55
CA SER A 390 8.71 26.69 -15.79
C SER A 390 8.09 27.93 -16.42
N GLU A 391 8.89 28.98 -16.63
CA GLU A 391 8.50 30.13 -17.45
C GLU A 391 7.83 29.62 -18.72
N VAL A 392 6.53 29.88 -18.83
CA VAL A 392 5.74 29.58 -20.02
C VAL A 392 6.31 30.45 -21.13
N VAL A 393 7.18 29.88 -21.97
CA VAL A 393 7.53 30.49 -23.25
C VAL A 393 6.23 30.64 -24.04
N PRO A 394 5.80 31.85 -24.44
CA PRO A 394 4.56 32.02 -25.17
C PRO A 394 4.64 31.25 -26.49
N SER A 395 3.81 30.22 -26.65
CA SER A 395 3.71 29.47 -27.90
C SER A 395 2.89 30.28 -28.92
N GLU A 396 3.51 31.27 -29.56
CA GLU A 396 3.04 31.73 -30.87
C GLU A 396 3.37 30.64 -31.90
N ALA A 397 2.42 29.71 -32.09
CA ALA A 397 2.12 29.03 -33.36
C ALA A 397 1.25 27.78 -33.10
N ARG A 398 -0.05 27.98 -32.86
CA ARG A 398 -1.05 26.99 -33.27
C ARG A 398 -1.92 27.62 -34.34
N ARG A 399 -1.51 27.43 -35.59
CA ARG A 399 -2.42 27.58 -36.73
C ARG A 399 -3.50 26.49 -36.62
N SER A 400 -4.73 26.97 -36.71
CA SER A 400 -5.99 26.25 -36.80
C SER A 400 -5.96 25.05 -37.77
N LEU A 401 -6.46 23.91 -37.31
CA LEU A 401 -7.05 22.88 -38.16
C LEU A 401 -8.42 22.48 -37.58
N PRO A 402 -9.43 22.17 -38.43
CA PRO A 402 -10.83 22.29 -38.08
C PRO A 402 -11.39 21.06 -37.38
N SER A 403 -12.47 21.29 -36.63
CA SER A 403 -13.31 20.29 -36.00
C SER A 403 -13.88 19.28 -37.01
N LEU A 404 -13.54 18.00 -36.84
CA LEU A 404 -14.17 16.91 -37.57
C LEU A 404 -15.29 16.28 -36.72
N LYS A 405 -16.49 16.42 -37.27
CA LYS A 405 -17.77 15.88 -36.79
C LYS A 405 -17.73 14.35 -36.73
N LEU A 406 -18.41 13.80 -35.71
CA LEU A 406 -18.82 12.40 -35.66
C LEU A 406 -19.63 12.01 -36.91
N HIS A 407 -19.20 10.96 -37.60
CA HIS A 407 -20.10 10.13 -38.41
C HIS A 407 -19.78 8.64 -38.21
N LYS A 408 -20.86 7.87 -38.00
CA LYS A 408 -20.97 6.41 -38.04
C LYS A 408 -20.54 5.85 -39.40
N TYR A 409 -19.94 4.65 -39.43
CA TYR A 409 -20.07 3.52 -40.39
C TYR A 409 -19.09 2.44 -39.87
N ALA A 410 -19.50 1.25 -39.41
CA ALA A 410 -19.96 0.06 -40.14
C ALA A 410 -18.93 -0.49 -41.14
N ASP A 411 -18.55 -1.76 -40.90
CA ASP A 411 -17.85 -2.76 -41.70
C ASP A 411 -16.54 -2.41 -42.43
N LEU A 412 -15.49 -3.17 -42.12
CA LEU A 412 -14.71 -3.96 -43.11
C LEU A 412 -13.63 -4.81 -42.42
N ASP A 413 -13.88 -6.11 -42.52
CA ASP A 413 -13.01 -7.22 -42.89
C ASP A 413 -11.59 -7.44 -42.32
N SER A 414 -11.41 -8.72 -42.09
CA SER A 414 -10.28 -9.51 -41.67
C SER A 414 -9.09 -9.51 -42.65
N SER A 415 -7.87 -9.41 -42.11
CA SER A 415 -6.69 -10.20 -42.48
C SER A 415 -5.40 -9.51 -42.02
N SER A 416 -4.54 -10.30 -41.33
CA SER A 416 -3.09 -10.14 -41.08
C SER A 416 -2.68 -10.40 -39.61
N PRO A 417 -1.47 -10.96 -39.37
CA PRO A 417 -1.31 -12.14 -38.52
C PRO A 417 -1.00 -11.84 -37.05
N LYS A 418 -1.54 -12.70 -36.18
CA LYS A 418 -1.31 -12.74 -34.74
C LYS A 418 0.19 -12.90 -34.44
N LYS A 419 0.85 -11.84 -33.96
CA LYS A 419 2.10 -11.95 -33.22
C LYS A 419 1.78 -12.36 -31.79
N HIS A 420 2.40 -13.45 -31.34
CA HIS A 420 2.35 -13.95 -29.97
C HIS A 420 2.73 -12.84 -28.98
N ILE A 421 1.80 -12.46 -28.12
CA ILE A 421 2.05 -11.67 -26.91
C ILE A 421 2.02 -12.68 -25.77
N GLU A 422 3.20 -13.06 -25.28
CA GLU A 422 3.33 -13.78 -24.01
C GLU A 422 2.88 -12.85 -22.88
N PHE A 423 1.72 -13.16 -22.29
CA PHE A 423 1.30 -12.56 -21.04
C PHE A 423 2.15 -13.13 -19.91
N GLY A 424 3.25 -12.47 -19.60
CA GLY A 424 3.95 -12.59 -18.33
C GLY A 424 3.08 -12.03 -17.19
N GLY A 425 2.07 -12.82 -16.82
CA GLY A 425 1.16 -12.60 -15.72
C GLY A 425 1.78 -13.05 -14.40
N ILE A 426 1.63 -12.18 -13.41
CA ILE A 426 1.74 -12.36 -11.96
C ILE A 426 1.74 -13.85 -11.56
N LYS A 427 2.96 -14.40 -11.38
CA LYS A 427 3.13 -15.62 -10.58
C LYS A 427 2.82 -15.21 -9.14
N ALA A 428 1.68 -15.67 -8.65
CA ALA A 428 1.40 -15.72 -7.23
C ALA A 428 2.63 -16.30 -6.52
N ILE A 429 3.09 -15.59 -5.49
CA ILE A 429 4.07 -16.08 -4.54
C ILE A 429 3.40 -17.24 -3.79
N CYS A 430 3.58 -18.44 -4.32
CA CYS A 430 3.46 -19.72 -3.63
C CYS A 430 4.78 -20.46 -3.82
N ARG A 431 5.88 -19.81 -3.42
CA ARG A 431 7.15 -20.49 -3.15
C ARG A 431 7.37 -20.43 -1.64
N GLN A 432 7.48 -21.62 -1.06
CA GLN A 432 7.66 -21.93 0.36
C GLN A 432 6.41 -21.76 1.21
N PHE A 433 5.50 -22.74 1.16
CA PHE A 433 5.19 -23.67 2.26
C PHE A 433 4.54 -24.94 1.72
#